data_AF-A0A961CGN8-F1
#
_entry.id   AF-A0A961CGN8-F1
#
_cell.length_a   1.000
_cell.length_b   1.000
_cell.length_c   1.000
_cell.angle_alpha   90.00
_cell.angle_beta   90.00
_cell.angle_gamma   90.00
#
_symmetry.space_group_name_H-M   'P 1'
#
loop_
_entity.id
_entity.type
_entity.pdbx_description
1 polymer ?
#
loop_
_entity_poly.entity_id
_entity_poly.type
_entity_poly.pdbx_seq_one_letter_code
_entity_poly.pdbx_strand_id
1 'polypeptide(L)'
;RRETGLLGAADSEVLFALALDRLDAGADLAGAVRGAIADVRARTGGRFCVLASDGDRLVGVRAGDTLWLRALGSGTTVASEPTDDDPAWRELADETLVTITVDGIAEEAL
;
A
#
# COMPACT_ATOMS: atom_id res chain seq x y z
N ARG A 1 -5.72 0.69 22.14
CA ARG A 1 -4.58 -0.23 22.29
C ARG A 1 -5.05 -1.60 21.81
N ARG A 2 -4.38 -2.19 20.81
CA ARG A 2 -4.82 -3.40 20.09
C ARG A 2 -5.15 -4.53 21.08
N GLU A 3 -6.34 -5.13 20.95
CA GLU A 3 -6.84 -6.17 21.87
C GLU A 3 -6.15 -7.52 21.63
N THR A 4 -5.68 -7.75 20.40
CA THR A 4 -4.93 -8.94 19.97
C THR A 4 -3.55 -8.54 19.50
N GLY A 5 -2.52 -9.27 19.94
CA GLY A 5 -1.16 -9.10 19.42
C GLY A 5 -1.04 -9.59 17.98
N LEU A 6 0.00 -9.11 17.29
CA LEU A 6 0.52 -9.73 16.08
C LEU A 6 1.30 -10.98 16.53
N LEU A 7 0.94 -12.15 16.01
CA LEU A 7 1.33 -13.47 16.55
C LEU A 7 2.23 -14.28 15.63
N GLY A 8 2.39 -13.88 14.36
CA GLY A 8 3.25 -14.57 13.42
C GLY A 8 4.69 -14.04 13.44
N ALA A 9 5.44 -14.45 12.41
CA ALA A 9 6.85 -14.13 12.24
C ALA A 9 7.16 -13.67 10.80
N ALA A 10 6.14 -13.28 10.04
CA ALA A 10 6.31 -12.78 8.68
C ALA A 10 6.87 -11.35 8.70
N ASP A 11 7.67 -11.01 7.69
CA ASP A 11 8.15 -9.65 7.46
C ASP A 11 7.00 -8.66 7.19
N SER A 12 5.96 -9.10 6.47
CA SER A 12 4.73 -8.35 6.24
C SER A 12 4.01 -7.96 7.53
N GLU A 13 4.10 -8.79 8.57
CA GLU A 13 3.51 -8.51 9.88
C GLU A 13 4.31 -7.45 10.65
N VAL A 14 5.63 -7.46 10.54
CA VAL A 14 6.48 -6.37 11.06
C VAL A 14 6.16 -5.05 10.35
N LEU A 15 6.02 -5.09 9.03
CA LEU A 15 5.66 -3.89 8.26
C LEU A 15 4.29 -3.34 8.69
N PHE A 16 3.31 -4.22 8.88
CA PHE A 16 1.98 -3.85 9.37
C PHE A 16 2.04 -3.26 10.79
N ALA A 17 2.83 -3.85 11.69
CA ALA A 17 3.03 -3.33 13.05
C ALA A 17 3.56 -1.88 13.04
N LEU A 18 4.59 -1.63 12.24
CA LEU A 18 5.23 -0.31 12.10
C LEU A 18 4.29 0.74 11.51
N ALA A 19 3.40 0.33 10.60
CA ALA A 19 2.37 1.20 10.04
C ALA A 19 1.31 1.52 11.11
N LEU A 20 0.84 0.53 11.84
CA LEU A 20 -0.14 0.74 12.90
C LEU A 20 0.41 1.64 14.02
N ASP A 21 1.70 1.52 14.39
CA ASP A 21 2.31 2.37 15.41
C ASP A 21 2.31 3.86 14.99
N ARG A 22 2.42 4.12 13.68
CA ARG A 22 2.32 5.46 13.11
C ARG A 22 0.89 5.98 13.08
N LEU A 23 -0.08 5.13 12.76
CA LEU A 23 -1.50 5.47 12.85
C LEU A 23 -1.88 5.83 14.30
N ASP A 24 -1.42 5.04 15.27
CA ASP A 24 -1.62 5.32 16.70
C ASP A 24 -0.95 6.66 17.13
N ALA A 25 0.12 7.07 16.45
CA ALA A 25 0.79 8.35 16.64
C ALA A 25 0.15 9.52 15.86
N GLY A 26 -0.93 9.27 15.09
CA GLY A 26 -1.70 10.29 14.38
C GLY A 26 -1.28 10.54 12.93
N ALA A 27 -0.44 9.69 12.33
CA ALA A 27 -0.21 9.71 10.89
C ALA A 27 -1.49 9.31 10.12
N ASP A 28 -1.64 9.80 8.89
CA ASP A 28 -2.63 9.23 7.97
C ASP A 28 -2.15 7.90 7.38
N LEU A 29 -3.02 7.20 6.65
CA LEU A 29 -2.71 5.87 6.11
C LEU A 29 -1.51 5.87 5.15
N ALA A 30 -1.41 6.88 4.28
CA ALA A 30 -0.30 7.01 3.34
C ALA A 30 1.03 7.25 4.07
N GLY A 31 1.04 8.19 5.02
CA GLY A 31 2.20 8.48 5.86
C GLY A 31 2.61 7.29 6.74
N ALA A 32 1.65 6.53 7.25
CA ALA A 32 1.89 5.33 8.03
C ALA A 32 2.58 4.23 7.20
N VAL A 33 2.05 3.91 6.01
CA VAL A 33 2.64 2.91 5.11
C VAL A 33 4.02 3.35 4.62
N ARG A 34 4.13 4.59 4.14
CA ARG A 34 5.41 5.17 3.68
C ARG A 34 6.47 5.12 4.76
N GLY A 35 6.12 5.56 5.97
CA GLY A 35 7.05 5.57 7.09
C GLY A 35 7.47 4.17 7.53
N ALA A 36 6.56 3.18 7.49
CA ALA A 36 6.90 1.80 7.79
C ALA A 36 7.90 1.22 6.78
N ILE A 37 7.68 1.49 5.48
CA ILE A 37 8.61 1.07 4.41
C ILE A 37 9.97 1.76 4.58
N ALA A 38 9.99 3.06 4.88
CA ALA A 38 11.23 3.80 5.12
C ALA A 38 12.05 3.22 6.29
N ASP A 39 11.39 2.83 7.39
CA ASP A 39 12.05 2.18 8.53
C ASP A 39 12.70 0.85 8.17
N VAL A 40 12.02 0.04 7.35
CA VAL A 40 12.55 -1.24 6.88
C VAL A 40 13.74 -0.98 5.95
N ARG A 41 13.58 -0.08 4.97
CA ARG A 41 14.64 0.31 4.01
C ARG A 41 15.90 0.83 4.68
N ALA A 42 15.78 1.52 5.80
CA ALA A 42 16.93 2.00 6.58
C ALA A 42 17.74 0.86 7.22
N ARG A 43 17.18 -0.35 7.33
CA ARG A 43 17.81 -1.51 7.97
C ARG A 43 18.16 -2.63 6.99
N THR A 44 17.38 -2.77 5.92
CA THR A 44 17.56 -3.80 4.88
C THR A 44 16.93 -3.35 3.57
N GLY A 45 17.38 -3.90 2.44
CA GLY A 45 16.65 -3.80 1.18
C GLY A 45 15.40 -4.69 1.16
N GLY A 46 14.58 -4.55 0.13
CA GLY A 46 13.39 -5.39 -0.05
C GLY A 46 12.57 -4.94 -1.26
N ARG A 47 11.63 -5.81 -1.67
CA ARG A 47 10.55 -5.46 -2.58
C ARG A 47 9.29 -5.20 -1.78
N PHE A 48 8.51 -4.20 -2.18
CA PHE A 48 7.28 -3.82 -1.52
C PHE A 48 6.15 -3.77 -2.56
N CYS A 49 5.25 -4.74 -2.47
CA CYS A 49 3.93 -4.71 -3.10
C CYS A 49 2.92 -4.73 -1.95
N VAL A 50 2.45 -3.55 -1.57
CA VAL A 50 1.64 -3.37 -0.34
C VAL A 50 0.31 -2.78 -0.73
N LEU A 51 -0.77 -3.30 -0.14
CA LEU A 51 -2.10 -2.70 -0.16
C LEU A 51 -2.59 -2.56 1.28
N ALA A 52 -3.07 -1.38 1.64
CA ALA A 52 -3.66 -1.08 2.93
C ALA A 52 -4.95 -0.27 2.74
N SER A 53 -5.94 -0.48 3.59
CA SER A 53 -7.18 0.29 3.55
C SER A 53 -7.72 0.52 4.97
N ASP A 54 -8.32 1.69 5.17
CA ASP A 54 -9.09 2.04 6.36
C ASP A 54 -10.61 1.94 6.13
N GLY A 55 -11.04 1.49 4.94
CA GLY A 55 -12.44 1.39 4.52
C GLY A 55 -12.90 2.55 3.62
N ASP A 56 -12.30 3.73 3.74
CA ASP A 56 -12.63 4.91 2.93
C ASP A 56 -11.55 5.23 1.89
N ARG A 57 -10.31 4.81 2.17
CA ARG A 57 -9.14 5.01 1.34
C ARG A 57 -8.42 3.69 1.12
N LEU A 58 -7.80 3.56 -0.04
CA LEU A 58 -6.86 2.49 -0.34
C LEU A 58 -5.50 3.12 -0.63
N VAL A 59 -4.46 2.64 0.05
CA VAL A 59 -3.06 2.99 -0.21
C VAL A 59 -2.37 1.77 -0.81
N GLY A 60 -1.77 1.96 -1.98
CA GLY A 60 -0.93 0.97 -2.64
C GLY A 60 0.50 1.44 -2.76
N VAL A 61 1.46 0.51 -2.66
CA VAL A 61 2.87 0.80 -2.92
C VAL A 61 3.44 -0.22 -3.89
N ARG A 62 4.13 0.28 -4.91
CA ARG A 62 5.01 -0.49 -5.79
C ARG A 62 6.46 -0.07 -5.57
N ALA A 63 7.29 -1.02 -5.18
CA ALA A 63 8.75 -0.91 -5.20
C ALA A 63 9.40 -2.27 -5.46
N GLY A 64 9.92 -2.48 -6.66
CA GLY A 64 10.66 -3.68 -7.06
C GLY A 64 9.81 -4.90 -7.43
N ASP A 65 8.48 -4.85 -7.31
CA ASP A 65 7.53 -5.85 -7.82
C ASP A 65 6.43 -5.16 -8.66
N THR A 66 5.38 -5.86 -9.10
CA THR A 66 4.29 -5.28 -9.90
C THR A 66 3.09 -4.87 -9.06
N LEU A 67 2.44 -3.78 -9.49
CA LEU A 67 1.12 -3.38 -9.00
C LEU A 67 0.38 -2.72 -10.15
N TRP A 68 -0.87 -3.11 -10.36
CA TRP A 68 -1.68 -2.69 -11.49
C TRP A 68 -2.98 -2.06 -11.00
N LEU A 69 -3.47 -1.08 -11.76
CA LEU A 69 -4.71 -0.37 -11.51
C LEU A 69 -5.62 -0.47 -12.72
N ARG A 70 -6.92 -0.60 -12.48
CA ARG A 70 -7.96 -0.44 -13.49
C ARG A 70 -9.07 0.44 -12.95
N ALA A 71 -9.28 1.59 -13.59
CA ALA A 71 -10.42 2.44 -13.29
C ALA A 71 -11.70 1.81 -13.84
N LEU A 72 -12.75 1.81 -13.01
CA LEU A 72 -14.09 1.36 -13.34
C LEU A 72 -15.05 2.54 -13.21
N GLY A 73 -16.23 2.44 -13.82
CA GLY A 73 -17.27 3.48 -13.65
C GLY A 73 -17.73 3.66 -12.19
N SER A 74 -17.50 2.66 -11.32
CA SER A 74 -17.90 2.64 -9.91
C SER A 74 -16.74 2.68 -8.91
N GLY A 75 -15.48 2.75 -9.36
CA GLY A 75 -14.33 2.71 -8.46
C GLY A 75 -13.02 2.34 -9.16
N THR A 76 -12.07 1.80 -8.42
CA THR A 76 -10.77 1.36 -8.98
C THR A 76 -10.43 -0.02 -8.43
N THR A 77 -10.05 -0.93 -9.31
CA THR A 77 -9.45 -2.21 -8.92
C THR A 77 -7.94 -2.04 -8.85
N VAL A 78 -7.33 -2.57 -7.81
CA VAL A 78 -5.87 -2.67 -7.67
C VAL A 78 -5.50 -4.12 -7.42
N ALA A 79 -4.49 -4.61 -8.13
CA ALA A 79 -4.04 -6.00 -8.04
C ALA A 79 -2.54 -6.10 -8.31
N SER A 80 -1.91 -7.19 -7.88
CA SER A 80 -0.51 -7.49 -8.21
C SER A 80 -0.31 -7.71 -9.72
N GLU A 81 -1.34 -8.22 -10.39
CA GLU A 81 -1.38 -8.49 -11.83
C GLU A 81 -2.82 -8.34 -12.36
N PRO A 82 -3.02 -8.04 -13.66
CA PRO A 82 -4.36 -8.02 -14.27
C PRO A 82 -5.08 -9.36 -14.09
N THR A 83 -6.34 -9.32 -13.69
CA THR A 83 -7.16 -10.54 -13.51
C THR A 83 -7.82 -11.01 -14.81
N ASP A 84 -7.74 -10.20 -15.87
CA ASP A 84 -8.30 -10.42 -17.21
C ASP A 84 -7.49 -9.61 -18.24
N ASP A 85 -7.80 -9.80 -19.53
CA ASP A 85 -7.12 -9.15 -20.65
C ASP A 85 -7.68 -7.75 -20.98
N ASP A 86 -8.39 -7.11 -20.04
CA ASP A 86 -8.97 -5.78 -20.30
C ASP A 86 -7.85 -4.74 -20.53
N PRO A 87 -7.84 -4.02 -21.66
CA PRO A 87 -6.79 -3.05 -21.97
C PRO A 87 -6.80 -1.82 -21.03
N ALA A 88 -7.82 -1.65 -20.19
CA ALA A 88 -7.88 -0.57 -19.19
C ALA A 88 -6.96 -0.81 -17.98
N TRP A 89 -6.39 -2.01 -17.82
CA TRP A 89 -5.33 -2.23 -16.83
C TRP A 89 -4.09 -1.42 -17.18
N ARG A 90 -3.55 -0.70 -16.19
CA ARG A 90 -2.26 -0.02 -16.28
C ARG A 90 -1.36 -0.43 -15.13
N GLU A 91 -0.09 -0.62 -15.43
CA GLU A 91 0.92 -0.85 -14.41
C GLU A 91 1.22 0.47 -13.69
N LEU A 92 1.28 0.46 -12.36
CA LEU A 92 1.73 1.60 -11.55
C LEU A 92 3.23 1.80 -11.80
N ALA A 93 3.74 3.03 -11.86
CA ALA A 93 5.18 3.23 -11.96
C ALA A 93 5.93 2.62 -10.74
N ASP A 94 7.16 2.15 -10.94
CA ASP A 94 7.99 1.68 -9.82
C ASP A 94 8.32 2.84 -8.86
N GLU A 95 8.68 2.52 -7.62
CA GLU A 95 8.94 3.51 -6.55
C GLU A 95 7.80 4.52 -6.35
N THR A 96 6.55 4.04 -6.40
CA THR A 96 5.35 4.88 -6.32
C THR A 96 4.44 4.43 -5.18
N LEU A 97 3.94 5.41 -4.44
CA LEU A 97 2.79 5.28 -3.55
C LEU A 97 1.56 5.85 -4.25
N VAL A 98 0.48 5.08 -4.29
CA VAL A 98 -0.82 5.50 -4.81
C VAL A 98 -1.85 5.56 -3.69
N THR A 99 -2.61 6.64 -3.63
CA THR A 99 -3.77 6.80 -2.76
C THR A 99 -5.02 6.87 -3.60
N ILE A 100 -6.01 6.05 -3.27
CA ILE A 100 -7.29 5.95 -3.98
C ILE A 100 -8.40 6.27 -2.99
N THR A 101 -9.26 7.19 -3.40
CA THR A 101 -10.44 7.63 -2.66
C THR A 101 -11.63 7.71 -3.60
N VAL A 102 -12.82 8.02 -3.07
CA VAL A 102 -14.00 8.32 -3.89
C VAL A 102 -13.81 9.52 -4.81
N ASP A 103 -12.91 10.44 -4.46
CA ASP A 103 -12.63 11.66 -5.23
C ASP A 103 -11.60 11.44 -6.34
N GLY A 104 -10.91 10.30 -6.34
CA GLY A 104 -9.96 9.93 -7.39
C GLY A 104 -8.69 9.26 -6.89
N ILE A 105 -7.69 9.24 -7.77
CA ILE A 105 -6.40 8.58 -7.61
C ILE A 105 -5.31 9.64 -7.55
N ALA A 106 -4.46 9.57 -6.53
CA ALA A 106 -3.25 10.39 -6.40
C ALA A 106 -2.02 9.49 -6.36
N GLU A 107 -1.01 9.80 -7.18
CA GLU A 107 0.26 9.08 -7.24
C GLU A 107 1.40 10.00 -6.86
N GLU A 108 2.31 9.51 -6.03
CA GLU A 108 3.48 10.22 -5.56
C GLU A 108 4.67 9.27 -5.44
N ALA A 109 5.88 9.81 -5.57
CA ALA A 109 7.10 9.03 -5.33
C ALA A 109 7.09 8.44 -3.92
N LEU A 110 7.58 7.21 -3.76
CA LEU A 110 7.67 6.48 -2.49
C LEU A 110 8.81 7.00 -1.58
#